data_AF-L7RSV0-F1
#
_entry.id   AF-L7RSV0-F1
#
_cell.length_a   1.000
_cell.length_b   1.000
_cell.length_c   1.000
_cell.angle_alpha   90.00
_cell.angle_beta   90.00
_cell.angle_gamma   90.00
#
_symmetry.space_group_name_H-M   'P 1'
#
loop_
_entity.id
_entity.type
_entity.pdbx_description
1 polymer ?
#
loop_
_entity_poly.entity_id
_entity_poly.type
_entity_poly.pdbx_seq_one_letter_code
_entity_poly.pdbx_strand_id
1 'polypeptide(L)'
;MSAIRWDSCSFTQLSQASTSLKGRGKLYALDLFIGVPEYWGKGIGTQFIRLLLGYLFDEKGADWVILDPHVDNVRAIRAYEKCGFRKIKLVPRHEWHEGKYVDCWLMGIRWDQQA
;
A
#
# COMPACT_ATOMS: atom_id res chain seq x y z
N MET A 1 -8.18 -13.23 -15.84
CA MET A 1 -8.19 -13.18 -14.36
C MET A 1 -6.96 -13.92 -13.88
N SER A 2 -5.84 -13.23 -13.66
CA SER A 2 -4.67 -13.82 -13.02
C SER A 2 -4.93 -13.91 -11.52
N ALA A 3 -4.83 -15.11 -10.96
CA ALA A 3 -4.92 -15.33 -9.52
C ALA A 3 -3.64 -14.77 -8.87
N ILE A 4 -3.77 -13.72 -8.08
CA ILE A 4 -2.70 -13.27 -7.18
C ILE A 4 -2.52 -14.41 -6.15
N ARG A 5 -1.35 -15.03 -6.17
CA ARG A 5 -0.99 -16.04 -5.18
C ARG A 5 -0.48 -15.30 -3.95
N TRP A 6 -1.30 -15.29 -2.90
CA TRP A 6 -0.91 -14.74 -1.60
C TRP A 6 0.01 -15.72 -0.89
N ASP A 7 1.28 -15.66 -1.23
CA ASP A 7 2.31 -16.43 -0.54
C ASP A 7 2.44 -15.86 0.87
N SER A 8 2.62 -16.71 1.89
CA SER A 8 2.96 -16.27 3.26
C SER A 8 4.24 -15.40 3.30
N CYS A 9 5.04 -15.39 2.23
CA CYS A 9 6.24 -14.59 2.06
C CYS A 9 5.95 -13.07 1.96
N SER A 10 4.91 -12.65 1.21
CA SER A 10 4.61 -11.23 0.99
C SER A 10 4.29 -10.50 2.30
N PHE A 11 3.46 -11.12 3.15
CA PHE A 11 3.14 -10.60 4.48
C PHE A 11 4.34 -10.60 5.43
N THR A 12 5.20 -11.63 5.36
CA THR A 12 6.36 -11.78 6.25
C THR A 12 7.48 -10.77 5.94
N GLN A 13 7.67 -10.42 4.67
CA GLN A 13 8.70 -9.46 4.24
C GLN A 13 8.26 -7.99 4.39
N LEU A 14 6.97 -7.66 4.23
CA LEU A 14 6.41 -6.38 4.68
C LEU A 14 6.68 -6.19 6.16
N SER A 15 6.53 -7.25 6.96
CA SER A 15 6.83 -7.26 8.38
C SER A 15 8.32 -7.00 8.70
N GLN A 16 9.24 -7.30 7.77
CA GLN A 16 10.68 -7.03 7.89
C GLN A 16 11.05 -5.63 7.40
N ALA A 17 10.45 -5.16 6.30
CA ALA A 17 10.63 -3.81 5.78
C ALA A 17 10.00 -2.76 6.71
N SER A 18 8.88 -3.10 7.34
CA SER A 18 8.23 -2.34 8.41
C SER A 18 8.92 -2.52 9.76
N THR A 19 9.95 -3.34 9.92
CA THR A 19 10.64 -3.51 11.22
C THR A 19 11.20 -2.20 11.74
N SER A 20 11.63 -1.30 10.86
CA SER A 20 12.06 0.04 11.27
C SER A 20 10.89 0.93 11.75
N LEU A 21 9.65 0.58 11.39
CA LEU A 21 8.41 1.22 11.85
C LEU A 21 7.79 0.48 13.05
N LYS A 22 8.07 -0.83 13.24
CA LYS A 22 7.65 -1.61 14.41
C LYS A 22 8.22 -0.95 15.67
N GLY A 23 7.34 -0.55 16.57
CA GLY A 23 7.68 0.16 17.81
C GLY A 23 7.50 1.69 17.76
N ARG A 24 7.10 2.27 16.61
CA ARG A 24 6.81 3.71 16.47
C ARG A 24 5.32 4.05 16.50
N GLY A 25 4.50 3.18 17.07
CA GLY A 25 3.05 3.36 17.18
C GLY A 25 2.23 2.33 16.40
N LYS A 26 0.94 2.62 16.24
CA LYS A 26 -0.07 1.75 15.65
C LYS A 26 0.02 1.79 14.12
N LEU A 27 0.50 0.69 13.53
CA LEU A 27 0.71 0.54 12.09
C LEU A 27 -0.42 -0.28 11.46
N TYR A 28 -0.98 0.23 10.37
CA TYR A 28 -1.89 -0.51 9.49
C TYR A 28 -1.28 -0.70 8.10
N ALA A 29 -1.50 -1.86 7.52
CA ALA A 29 -1.16 -2.13 6.12
C ALA A 29 -2.46 -2.30 5.33
N LEU A 30 -2.48 -1.83 4.08
CA LEU A 30 -3.63 -1.97 3.19
C LEU A 30 -3.22 -2.57 1.85
N ASP A 31 -4.17 -3.32 1.29
CA ASP A 31 -4.14 -3.73 -0.10
C ASP A 31 -5.48 -3.39 -0.74
N LEU A 32 -5.44 -2.82 -1.95
CA LEU A 32 -6.62 -2.32 -2.65
C LEU A 32 -6.59 -2.77 -4.10
N PHE A 33 -7.63 -3.50 -4.49
CA PHE A 33 -7.81 -3.99 -5.85
C PHE A 33 -9.15 -3.53 -6.43
N ILE A 34 -9.12 -3.00 -7.66
CA ILE A 34 -10.31 -2.74 -8.47
C ILE A 34 -10.22 -3.69 -9.67
N GLY A 35 -10.98 -4.78 -9.65
CA GLY A 35 -10.86 -5.84 -10.67
C GLY A 35 -11.54 -5.55 -12.00
N VAL A 36 -12.53 -4.67 -12.00
CA VAL A 36 -13.35 -4.36 -13.19
C VAL A 36 -12.75 -3.14 -13.90
N PRO A 37 -12.22 -3.29 -15.14
CA PRO A 37 -11.47 -2.22 -15.83
C PRO A 37 -12.26 -0.94 -16.06
N GLU A 38 -13.58 -1.02 -16.21
CA GLU A 38 -14.49 0.10 -16.41
C GLU A 38 -14.52 1.07 -15.21
N TYR A 39 -14.03 0.64 -14.04
CA TYR A 39 -13.90 1.48 -12.85
C TYR A 39 -12.50 2.10 -12.69
N TRP A 40 -11.55 1.77 -13.56
CA TRP A 40 -10.21 2.35 -13.53
C TRP A 40 -10.22 3.82 -13.96
N GLY A 41 -9.30 4.61 -13.42
CA GLY A 41 -9.12 6.02 -13.82
C GLY A 41 -10.25 6.97 -13.36
N LYS A 42 -11.33 6.47 -12.75
CA LYS A 42 -12.47 7.26 -12.27
C LYS A 42 -12.27 7.91 -10.89
N GLY A 43 -11.07 7.82 -10.32
CA GLY A 43 -10.77 8.37 -8.99
C GLY A 43 -11.32 7.58 -7.81
N ILE A 44 -12.00 6.44 -8.05
CA ILE A 44 -12.63 5.60 -7.02
C ILE A 44 -11.62 5.16 -5.95
N GLY A 45 -10.45 4.67 -6.37
CA GLY A 45 -9.40 4.26 -5.42
C GLY A 45 -8.93 5.40 -4.53
N THR A 46 -8.71 6.59 -5.10
CA THR A 46 -8.34 7.80 -4.35
C THR A 46 -9.41 8.21 -3.33
N GLN A 47 -10.69 8.16 -3.71
CA GLN A 47 -11.79 8.46 -2.79
C GLN A 47 -11.85 7.45 -1.64
N PHE A 48 -11.75 6.15 -1.96
CA PHE A 48 -11.73 5.09 -0.96
C PHE A 48 -10.57 5.27 0.04
N ILE A 49 -9.36 5.51 -0.45
CA ILE A 49 -8.17 5.69 0.39
C ILE A 49 -8.35 6.88 1.32
N ARG A 50 -8.86 8.02 0.84
CA ARG A 50 -9.08 9.21 1.71
C ARG A 50 -10.07 8.93 2.84
N LEU A 51 -11.19 8.27 2.54
CA LEU A 51 -12.17 7.88 3.55
C LEU A 51 -11.57 6.91 4.57
N LEU A 52 -10.82 5.92 4.08
CA LEU A 52 -10.16 4.94 4.94
C LEU A 52 -9.10 5.59 5.83
N LEU A 53 -8.29 6.53 5.30
CA LEU A 53 -7.28 7.24 6.08
C LEU A 53 -7.93 8.06 7.20
N GLY A 54 -9.02 8.79 6.93
CA GLY A 54 -9.76 9.51 7.96
C GLY A 54 -10.21 8.57 9.07
N TYR A 55 -10.83 7.44 8.72
CA TYR A 55 -11.22 6.43 9.70
C TYR A 55 -10.03 5.86 10.51
N LEU A 56 -8.93 5.52 9.84
CA LEU A 56 -7.77 4.93 10.48
C LEU A 56 -7.08 5.92 11.44
N PHE A 57 -6.94 7.17 11.04
CA PHE A 57 -6.30 8.19 11.86
C PHE A 57 -7.20 8.69 12.98
N ASP A 58 -8.43 9.10 12.64
CA ASP A 58 -9.32 9.78 13.58
C ASP A 58 -9.97 8.81 14.57
N GLU A 59 -10.41 7.64 14.09
CA GLU A 59 -11.17 6.69 14.92
C GLU A 59 -10.31 5.53 15.42
N LYS A 60 -9.33 5.08 14.64
CA LYS A 60 -8.46 3.96 15.05
C LYS A 60 -7.16 4.41 15.67
N GLY A 61 -6.81 5.69 15.65
CA GLY A 61 -5.54 6.18 16.20
C GLY A 61 -4.35 5.50 15.53
N ALA A 62 -4.40 5.32 14.21
CA ALA A 62 -3.26 4.86 13.44
C ALA A 62 -2.15 5.93 13.49
N ASP A 63 -0.92 5.50 13.74
CA ASP A 63 0.24 6.39 13.60
C ASP A 63 0.75 6.36 12.15
N TRP A 64 0.66 5.18 11.52
CA TRP A 64 1.16 4.91 10.19
C TRP A 64 0.20 4.03 9.40
N VAL A 65 0.13 4.32 8.11
CA VAL A 65 -0.54 3.49 7.11
C VAL A 65 0.44 3.18 5.98
N ILE A 66 0.59 1.91 5.61
CA ILE A 66 1.55 1.44 4.59
C ILE A 66 0.91 0.56 3.52
N LEU A 67 1.59 0.45 2.39
CA LEU A 67 1.22 -0.37 1.23
C LEU A 67 2.46 -0.66 0.37
N ASP A 68 2.36 -1.65 -0.51
CA ASP A 68 3.48 -2.19 -1.28
C ASP A 68 3.20 -2.48 -2.78
N PRO A 69 2.80 -1.47 -3.58
CA PRO A 69 2.48 -1.69 -4.98
C PRO A 69 3.72 -2.14 -5.76
N HIS A 70 3.48 -2.96 -6.78
CA HIS A 70 4.49 -3.25 -7.79
C HIS A 70 5.04 -1.95 -8.37
N VAL A 71 6.35 -1.91 -8.62
CA VAL A 71 7.03 -0.72 -9.13
C VAL A 71 6.49 -0.24 -10.48
N ASP A 72 5.92 -1.14 -11.28
CA ASP A 72 5.34 -0.89 -12.59
C ASP A 72 3.86 -0.48 -12.55
N ASN A 73 3.20 -0.58 -11.39
CA ASN A 73 1.81 -0.13 -11.21
C ASN A 73 1.73 1.38 -10.99
N VAL A 74 2.17 2.13 -12.01
CA VAL A 74 2.23 3.61 -12.02
C VAL A 74 0.87 4.23 -11.67
N ARG A 75 -0.23 3.58 -12.07
CA ARG A 75 -1.59 4.05 -11.77
C ARG A 75 -1.88 4.01 -10.27
N ALA A 76 -1.58 2.90 -9.59
CA ALA A 76 -1.79 2.78 -8.15
C ALA A 76 -0.85 3.73 -7.40
N ILE A 77 0.43 3.77 -7.77
CA ILE A 77 1.44 4.67 -7.16
C ILE A 77 0.95 6.12 -7.20
N ARG A 78 0.49 6.62 -8.36
CA ARG A 78 -0.05 7.98 -8.48
C ARG A 78 -1.30 8.21 -7.62
N ALA A 79 -2.16 7.21 -7.47
CA ALA A 79 -3.33 7.30 -6.60
C ALA A 79 -2.92 7.43 -5.13
N TYR A 80 -1.91 6.67 -4.69
CA TYR A 80 -1.36 6.74 -3.33
C TYR A 80 -0.65 8.08 -3.08
N GLU A 81 0.19 8.55 -4.01
CA GLU A 81 0.86 9.86 -3.90
C GLU A 81 -0.15 11.01 -3.77
N LYS A 82 -1.27 10.97 -4.52
CA LYS A 82 -2.39 11.93 -4.39
C LYS A 82 -3.12 11.89 -3.05
N CYS A 83 -2.97 10.80 -2.30
CA CYS A 83 -3.51 10.64 -0.94
C CYS A 83 -2.47 10.96 0.13
N GLY A 84 -1.28 11.45 -0.24
CA GLY A 84 -0.25 11.84 0.71
C GLY A 84 0.79 10.76 1.01
N PHE A 85 0.67 9.54 0.45
CA PHE A 85 1.70 8.52 0.62
C PHE A 85 3.02 8.95 -0.01
N ARG A 86 4.12 8.45 0.56
CA ARG A 86 5.49 8.65 0.09
C ARG A 86 6.18 7.30 -0.04
N LYS A 87 7.08 7.17 -1.03
CA LYS A 87 7.96 6.01 -1.16
C LYS A 87 8.96 6.03 0.00
N ILE A 88 8.96 4.96 0.79
CA ILE A 88 9.88 4.76 1.91
C ILE A 88 11.08 3.94 1.45
N LYS A 89 10.86 2.85 0.71
CA LYS A 89 11.91 1.91 0.34
C LYS A 89 11.54 1.09 -0.91
N LEU A 90 12.52 0.77 -1.75
CA LEU A 90 12.39 -0.26 -2.79
C LEU A 90 12.57 -1.65 -2.15
N VAL A 91 11.63 -2.56 -2.40
CA VAL A 91 11.66 -3.95 -1.91
C VAL A 91 11.79 -4.88 -3.11
N PRO A 92 13.01 -5.36 -3.43
CA PRO A 92 13.24 -6.17 -4.62
C PRO A 92 12.72 -7.60 -4.43
N ARG A 93 12.18 -8.19 -5.51
CA ARG A 93 11.66 -9.57 -5.56
C ARG A 93 10.68 -9.88 -4.42
N HIS A 94 9.77 -8.95 -4.15
CA HIS A 94 8.92 -8.97 -2.97
C HIS A 94 7.67 -9.83 -3.16
N GLU A 95 7.07 -9.80 -4.34
CA GLU A 95 5.81 -10.49 -4.61
C GLU A 95 5.96 -11.46 -5.79
N TRP A 96 5.39 -12.65 -5.68
CA TRP A 96 5.27 -13.57 -6.79
C TRP A 96 4.06 -13.20 -7.67
N HIS A 97 4.33 -12.75 -8.89
CA HIS A 97 3.30 -12.35 -9.85
C HIS A 97 3.56 -12.96 -11.22
N GLU A 98 2.58 -13.70 -11.75
CA GLU A 98 2.60 -14.27 -13.11
C GLU A 98 3.90 -15.03 -13.46
N GLY A 99 4.37 -15.87 -12.54
CA GLY A 99 5.51 -16.77 -12.77
C GLY A 99 6.89 -16.17 -12.50
N LYS A 100 6.95 -14.93 -11.99
CA LYS A 100 8.20 -14.28 -11.59
C LYS A 100 8.02 -13.53 -10.27
N TYR A 101 9.13 -13.29 -9.57
CA TYR A 101 9.13 -12.30 -8.49
C TYR A 101 9.24 -10.90 -9.08
N VAL A 102 8.42 -9.97 -8.58
CA VAL A 102 8.39 -8.56 -8.98
C VAL A 102 8.83 -7.67 -7.82
N ASP A 103 9.36 -6.50 -8.18
CA ASP A 103 9.79 -5.50 -7.21
C ASP A 103 8.58 -4.66 -6.77
N CYS A 104 8.56 -4.27 -5.49
CA CYS A 104 7.53 -3.40 -4.92
C CYS A 104 8.15 -2.14 -4.29
N TRP A 105 7.36 -1.08 -4.21
CA TRP A 105 7.68 0.05 -3.34
C TRP A 105 7.02 -0.13 -2.00
N LEU A 106 7.74 -0.13 -0.88
CA LEU A 106 7.13 0.20 0.40
C LEU A 106 6.78 1.69 0.40
N MET A 107 5.51 2.01 0.45
CA MET A 107 5.02 3.38 0.61
C MET A 107 4.29 3.53 1.94
N GLY A 108 4.31 4.73 2.51
CA GLY A 108 3.56 5.01 3.73
C GLY A 108 3.21 6.49 3.90
N ILE A 109 2.30 6.73 4.83
CA ILE A 109 1.87 8.03 5.31
C ILE A 109 1.79 7.98 6.84
N ARG A 110 2.21 9.07 7.49
CA ARG A 110 2.11 9.28 8.93
C ARG A 110 0.96 10.24 9.25
N TRP A 111 0.32 10.07 10.40
CA TRP A 111 -0.87 10.84 10.80
C TRP A 111 -0.67 12.36 10.76
N ASP A 112 0.55 12.85 11.02
CA ASP A 112 0.92 14.27 11.06
C ASP A 112 1.35 14.83 9.69
N GLN A 113 1.37 14.00 8.65
CA GLN A 113 1.75 14.36 7.28
C GLN A 113 0.54 14.44 6.34
N GLN A 114 -0.67 14.55 6.89
CA GLN A 114 -1.89 14.77 6.11
C GLN A 114 -1.81 16.15 5.45
N ALA A 115 -2.04 16.18 4.13
CA ALA A 115 -2.02 17.39 3.29
C ALA A 115 -3.37 18.10 3.30
#